data_AF-A0A945PDZ1-F1
#
_entry.id   AF-A0A945PDZ1-F1
#
_cell.length_a   1.000
_cell.length_b   1.000
_cell.length_c   1.000
_cell.angle_alpha   90.00
_cell.angle_beta   90.00
_cell.angle_gamma   90.00
#
_symmetry.space_group_name_H-M   'P 1'
#
loop_
_entity.id
_entity.type
_entity.pdbx_description
1 polymer ?
#
loop_
_entity_poly.entity_id
_entity_poly.type
_entity_poly.pdbx_seq_one_letter_code
_entity_poly.pdbx_strand_id
1 'polypeptide(L)' 'MIEQSFQCPCCWEEISMVLDVSEGGQSYVEDCEVCCRPLVIRYQVESDGDADQVVGFDVEPS' A
#
# COMPACT_ATOMS: atom_id res chain seq x y z
N MET A 1 -2.93 -11.77 1.31
CA MET A 1 -2.34 -10.68 2.11
C MET A 1 -0.86 -10.63 1.81
N ILE A 2 -0.32 -9.45 1.49
CA ILE A 2 1.09 -9.21 1.12
C ILE A 2 1.63 -8.08 1.98
N GLU A 3 2.81 -8.26 2.58
CA GLU A 3 3.49 -7.20 3.34
C GLU A 3 4.22 -6.25 2.39
N GLN A 4 3.99 -4.95 2.55
CA GLN A 4 4.63 -3.92 1.76
C GLN A 4 5.15 -2.82 2.67
N SER A 5 6.45 -2.53 2.53
CA SER A 5 7.07 -1.39 3.19
C SER A 5 7.23 -0.21 2.24
N PHE A 6 7.11 1.00 2.79
CA PHE A 6 7.29 2.24 2.05
C PHE A 6 7.67 3.38 3.00
N GLN A 7 8.20 4.46 2.42
CA GLN A 7 8.51 5.66 3.17
C GLN A 7 7.33 6.63 3.12
N CYS A 8 6.86 7.09 4.28
CA CYS A 8 5.80 8.08 4.35
C CYS A 8 6.23 9.41 3.71
N PRO A 9 5.52 9.94 2.70
CA PRO A 9 5.87 11.22 2.07
C PRO A 9 5.68 12.43 3.00
N CYS A 10 5.01 12.23 4.14
CA CYS A 10 4.69 13.29 5.09
C CYS A 10 5.74 13.46 6.20
N CYS A 11 6.12 12.36 6.86
CA CYS A 11 7.04 12.38 8.00
C CYS A 11 8.38 11.69 7.73
N TRP A 12 8.55 11.10 6.54
CA TRP A 12 9.78 10.41 6.11
C TRP A 12 10.14 9.15 6.90
N GLU A 13 9.23 8.64 7.71
CA GLU A 13 9.38 7.40 8.45
C GLU A 13 9.09 6.19 7.56
N GLU A 14 9.78 5.08 7.83
CA GLU A 14 9.52 3.79 7.19
C GLU A 14 8.30 3.12 7.85
N ILE A 15 7.31 2.77 7.03
CA ILE A 15 6.05 2.16 7.44
C ILE A 15 5.96 0.81 6.78
N SER A 16 5.41 -0.17 7.50
CA SER A 16 5.10 -1.49 6.95
C SER A 16 3.62 -1.77 7.12
N MET A 17 2.96 -2.16 6.04
CA MET A 17 1.53 -2.45 6.03
C MET A 17 1.24 -3.77 5.32
N VAL A 18 0.06 -4.33 5.61
CA VAL A 18 -0.43 -5.55 4.96
C VAL A 18 -1.48 -5.17 3.93
N LEU A 19 -1.20 -5.44 2.66
CA LEU A 19 -2.12 -5.25 1.55
C LEU A 19 -3.03 -6.48 1.39
N ASP A 20 -4.34 -6.23 1.32
CA ASP A 20 -5.30 -7.27 0.99
C ASP A 20 -5.47 -7.41 -0.53
N VAL A 21 -4.77 -8.38 -1.09
CA VAL A 21 -4.82 -8.68 -2.53
C VAL A 21 -5.96 -9.62 -2.92
N SER A 22 -6.83 -10.04 -1.98
CA SER A 22 -7.90 -11.01 -2.25
C SER A 22 -8.95 -10.50 -3.25
N GLU A 23 -9.18 -9.19 -3.30
CA GLU A 23 -10.06 -8.53 -4.27
C GLU A 23 -9.29 -7.88 -5.43
N GLY A 24 -7.99 -8.17 -5.56
CA GLY A 24 -7.10 -7.59 -6.58
C GLY A 24 -6.51 -6.24 -6.16
N GLY A 25 -6.20 -5.39 -7.16
CA GLY A 25 -5.66 -4.05 -6.93
C GLY A 25 -6.69 -3.09 -6.36
N GLN A 26 -6.31 -2.28 -5.37
CA GLN A 26 -7.23 -1.38 -4.68
C GLN A 26 -6.65 0.04 -4.54
N SER A 27 -7.53 0.99 -4.26
CA SER A 27 -7.20 2.36 -3.88
C SER A 27 -8.01 2.76 -2.65
N TYR A 28 -7.34 3.09 -1.57
CA TYR A 28 -7.99 3.55 -0.34
C TYR A 28 -7.16 4.61 0.37
N VAL A 29 -7.76 5.23 1.39
CA VAL A 29 -7.10 6.19 2.26
C VAL A 29 -6.82 5.53 3.59
N GLU A 30 -5.59 5.62 4.05
CA GLU A 30 -5.15 5.16 5.36
C GLU A 30 -4.29 6.23 6.03
N ASP A 31 -4.44 6.41 7.33
CA ASP A 31 -3.62 7.36 8.07
C ASP A 31 -2.25 6.76 8.38
N CYS A 32 -1.20 7.56 8.18
CA CYS A 32 0.15 7.22 8.61
C CYS A 32 0.18 6.86 10.11
N GLU A 33 0.71 5.69 10.47
CA GLU A 33 0.80 5.24 11.88
C GLU A 33 1.70 6.12 12.76
N VAL A 34 2.60 6.90 12.15
CA VAL A 34 3.55 7.76 12.87
C VAL A 34 3.07 9.21 12.99
N CYS A 35 2.60 9.80 11.89
CA CYS A 35 2.22 11.22 11.86
C CYS A 35 0.71 11.47 11.75
N CYS A 36 -0.11 10.41 11.69
CA CYS A 36 -1.57 10.46 11.60
C CYS A 36 -2.08 11.34 10.45
N ARG A 37 -1.32 11.44 9.36
CA ARG A 37 -1.73 12.17 8.14
C ARG A 37 -2.33 11.18 7.13
N PRO A 38 -3.43 11.55 6.45
CA PRO A 38 -4.08 10.68 5.50
C PRO A 38 -3.19 10.49 4.26
N LEU A 39 -3.00 9.22 3.89
CA LEU A 39 -2.27 8.78 2.71
C LEU A 39 -3.23 8.05 1.78
N VAL A 40 -3.22 8.40 0.51
CA VAL A 40 -3.86 7.64 -0.55
C VAL A 40 -2.92 6.53 -0.97
N ILE A 41 -3.32 5.30 -0.75
CA ILE A 41 -2.56 4.09 -1.07
C ILE A 41 -3.21 3.44 -2.27
N ARG A 42 -2.42 3.22 -3.32
CA ARG A 42 -2.85 2.58 -4.57
C ARG A 42 -1.92 1.44 -4.89
N TYR A 43 -2.47 0.28 -5.19
CA TYR A 43 -1.68 -0.84 -5.68
C TYR A 43 -2.42 -1.63 -6.75
N GLN A 44 -1.62 -2.27 -7.60
CA GLN A 44 -2.09 -3.16 -8.66
C GLN A 44 -1.60 -4.57 -8.36
N VAL A 45 -2.49 -5.54 -8.58
CA VAL A 45 -2.22 -6.96 -8.36
C VAL A 45 -2.38 -7.66 -9.70
N GLU A 46 -1.39 -8.47 -10.07
CA GLU A 46 -1.50 -9.44 -11.16
C GLU A 46 -1.45 -10.86 -10.59
N SER A 47 -2.29 -11.74 -11.15
CA SER A 47 -2.35 -13.14 -10.75
C SER A 47 -1.66 -13.97 -11.82
N ASP A 48 -0.50 -14.57 -11.50
CA ASP A 48 0.31 -15.36 -12.44
C ASP A 48 0.10 -16.87 -12.25
N GLY A 49 -1.17 -17.30 -12.21
CA GLY A 49 -1.59 -18.72 -12.13
C GLY A 49 -1.33 -19.43 -10.80
N ASP A 50 -0.18 -19.18 -10.16
CA ASP A 50 0.26 -19.81 -8.90
C ASP A 50 0.25 -18.82 -7.72
N ALA A 51 0.36 -17.51 -7.96
CA ALA A 51 0.37 -16.49 -6.91
C ALA A 51 -0.06 -15.10 -7.39
N ASP A 52 -0.66 -14.35 -6.48
CA ASP A 52 -0.92 -12.91 -6.65
C ASP A 52 0.34 -12.11 -6.32
N GLN A 53 0.69 -11.15 -7.18
CA GLN A 53 1.87 -10.31 -7.02
C GLN A 53 1.48 -8.83 -7.17
N VAL A 54 2.06 -7.98 -6.31
CA VAL A 54 1.90 -6.52 -6.42
C VAL A 54 2.86 -6.00 -7.48
N VAL A 55 2.33 -5.49 -8.58
CA VAL A 55 3.11 -5.02 -9.74
C VAL A 55 3.21 -3.49 -9.83
N GLY A 56 2.40 -2.79 -9.03
CA GLY A 56 2.46 -1.35 -8.88
C GLY A 56 2.04 -0.96 -7.46
N PHE A 57 2.75 -0.02 -6.85
CA PHE A 57 2.48 0.47 -5.51
C PHE A 57 2.85 1.97 -5.44
N ASP A 58 1.86 2.80 -5.14
CA ASP A 58 1.99 4.25 -5.08
C ASP A 58 1.34 4.76 -3.79
N VAL A 59 2.02 5.68 -3.12
CA VAL A 59 1.54 6.34 -1.90
C VAL A 59 1.69 7.84 -2.06
N GLU A 60 0.57 8.55 -1.94
CA GLU A 60 0.51 10.00 -2.06
C GLU A 60 -0.21 10.59 -0.84
N PRO A 61 0.18 11.78 -0.35
CA PRO A 61 -0.62 12.48 0.64
C PRO A 61 -2.00 12.84 0.05
N SER A 62 -3.07 12.65 0.85
CA SER A 62 -4.44 13.05 0.47
C SER A 62 -4.63 14.57 0.45
#